data_AF-A0A9E5WJN0-F1
#
_entry.id   AF-A0A9E5WJN0-F1
#
_cell.length_a   1.000
_cell.length_b   1.000
_cell.length_c   1.000
_cell.angle_alpha   90.00
_cell.angle_beta   90.00
_cell.angle_gamma   90.00
#
_symmetry.space_group_name_H-M   'P 1'
#
loop_
_entity.id
_entity.type
_entity.pdbx_description
1 polymer ?
#
loop_
_entity_poly.entity_id
_entity_poly.type
_entity_poly.pdbx_seq_one_letter_code
_entity_poly.pdbx_strand_id
1 'polypeptide(L)' 'MAADHRRLEIEEVGDVTIATFVDKKILDESNIQVIGNQLFILVEEDGRKKIILDFSNVEYL' A
#
# COMPACT_ATOMS: atom_id res chain seq x y z
N MET A 1 -11.50 -4.47 -19.51
CA MET A 1 -10.53 -5.13 -18.63
C MET A 1 -10.07 -4.08 -17.64
N ALA A 2 -10.61 -4.08 -16.42
CA ALA A 2 -10.20 -3.12 -15.41
C ALA A 2 -8.76 -3.49 -15.01
N ALA A 3 -7.80 -2.63 -15.33
CA ALA A 3 -6.46 -2.78 -14.81
C ALA A 3 -6.57 -2.73 -13.29
N ASP A 4 -6.09 -3.76 -12.60
CA ASP A 4 -5.90 -3.75 -11.16
C ASP A 4 -4.95 -2.59 -10.85
N HIS A 5 -5.48 -1.45 -10.40
CA HIS A 5 -4.68 -0.28 -10.09
C HIS A 5 -3.97 -0.58 -8.76
N ARG A 6 -2.77 -1.14 -8.83
CA ARG A 6 -1.89 -1.27 -7.66
C ARG A 6 -1.65 0.13 -7.10
N ARG A 7 -2.17 0.40 -5.90
CA ARG A 7 -2.04 1.69 -5.20
C ARG A 7 -0.85 1.72 -4.25
N LEU A 8 -0.31 0.54 -3.95
CA LEU A 8 0.92 0.34 -3.20
C LEU A 8 1.99 -0.28 -4.11
N GLU A 9 3.15 0.34 -4.14
CA GLU A 9 4.38 -0.25 -4.65
C GLU A 9 5.12 -0.93 -3.50
N ILE A 10 5.53 -2.18 -3.68
CA ILE A 10 6.13 -3.00 -2.63
C ILE A 10 7.60 -3.22 -2.94
N GLU A 11 8.47 -2.83 -2.01
CA GLU A 11 9.91 -3.09 -2.04
C GLU A 11 10.32 -3.88 -0.78
N GLU A 12 11.31 -4.77 -0.92
CA GLU A 12 11.87 -5.52 0.20
C GLU A 12 13.32 -5.11 0.44
N VAL A 13 13.60 -4.59 1.63
CA VAL A 13 14.94 -4.17 2.05
C VAL A 13 15.32 -4.96 3.29
N GLY A 14 16.09 -6.04 3.07
CA GLY A 14 16.45 -6.97 4.14
C GLY A 14 15.21 -7.69 4.67
N ASP A 15 14.90 -7.51 5.95
CA ASP A 15 13.73 -8.11 6.59
C ASP A 15 12.54 -7.14 6.75
N VAL A 16 12.62 -5.98 6.10
CA VAL A 16 11.59 -4.94 6.10
C VAL A 16 10.92 -4.85 4.74
N THR A 17 9.60 -4.82 4.73
CA THR A 17 8.78 -4.52 3.56
C THR A 17 8.43 -3.05 3.56
N ILE A 18 8.71 -2.35 2.47
CA ILE A 18 8.32 -0.95 2.25
C ILE A 18 7.11 -0.97 1.32
N ALA A 19 6.00 -0.39 1.77
CA ALA A 19 4.79 -0.20 0.99
C ALA A 19 4.62 1.30 0.70
N THR A 20 5.01 1.72 -0.50
CA THR A 20 4.96 3.12 -0.95
C THR A 20 3.61 3.41 -1.59
N PHE A 21 2.94 4.45 -1.11
CA PHE A 21 1.69 4.92 -1.68
C PHE A 21 1.98 5.62 -3.02
N VAL A 22 1.33 5.14 -4.08
CA VAL A 22 1.48 5.70 -5.43
C VAL A 22 0.60 6.94 -5.62
N ASP A 23 -0.54 6.98 -4.93
CA ASP A 23 -1.51 8.07 -5.05
C ASP A 23 -1.12 9.29 -4.21
N LYS A 24 -1.19 10.48 -4.82
CA LYS A 24 -0.96 11.75 -4.13
C LYS A 24 -2.09 12.16 -3.19
N LYS A 25 -3.30 11.67 -3.44
CA LYS A 25 -4.50 12.01 -2.68
C LYS A 25 -5.25 10.74 -2.37
N ILE A 26 -5.41 10.44 -1.09
CA ILE A 26 -6.09 9.24 -0.61
C ILE A 26 -7.34 9.71 0.13
N LEU A 27 -8.36 10.18 -0.61
CA LEU A 27 -9.52 10.87 -0.03
C LEU A 27 -10.86 10.21 -0.36
N ASP A 28 -10.92 9.36 -1.38
CA ASP A 28 -12.15 8.67 -1.73
C ASP A 28 -12.21 7.29 -1.07
N GLU A 29 -13.43 6.90 -0.66
CA GLU A 29 -13.71 5.64 0.04
C GLU A 29 -13.25 4.41 -0.77
N SER A 30 -13.35 4.49 -2.10
CA SER A 30 -12.93 3.42 -2.99
C SER A 30 -11.42 3.16 -2.93
N ASN A 31 -10.59 4.20 -2.91
CA ASN A 31 -9.14 4.08 -2.82
C ASN A 31 -8.72 3.59 -1.43
N ILE A 32 -9.36 4.08 -0.37
CA ILE A 32 -9.10 3.63 1.00
C ILE A 32 -9.37 2.13 1.14
N GLN A 33 -10.49 1.64 0.60
CA GLN A 33 -10.84 0.22 0.70
C GLN A 33 -9.83 -0.67 -0.06
N VAL A 34 -9.39 -0.24 -1.25
CA VAL A 34 -8.41 -0.97 -2.06
C VAL A 34 -7.04 -1.02 -1.35
N ILE A 35 -6.58 0.11 -0.84
CA ILE A 35 -5.34 0.19 -0.06
C ILE A 35 -5.43 -0.71 1.18
N GLY A 36 -6.53 -0.64 1.92
CA GLY A 36 -6.77 -1.49 3.09
C GLY A 36 -6.65 -2.97 2.76
N ASN A 37 -7.32 -3.42 1.69
CA ASN A 37 -7.24 -4.80 1.23
C ASN A 37 -5.80 -5.21 0.87
N GLN A 38 -5.04 -4.34 0.19
CA GLN A 38 -3.63 -4.63 -0.15
C GLN A 38 -2.75 -4.72 1.10
N LEU A 39 -2.96 -3.88 2.10
CA LEU A 39 -2.24 -3.96 3.38
C LEU A 39 -2.58 -5.23 4.17
N PHE A 40 -3.86 -5.65 4.16
CA PHE A 40 -4.26 -6.91 4.81
C PHE A 40 -3.58 -8.13 4.18
N ILE A 41 -3.49 -8.19 2.85
CA ILE A 41 -2.79 -9.27 2.15
C ILE A 41 -1.33 -9.36 2.60
N LEU A 42 -0.64 -8.22 2.73
CA LEU A 42 0.76 -8.20 3.20
C LEU A 42 0.93 -8.80 4.61
N VAL A 43 -0.04 -8.60 5.50
CA VAL A 43 0.06 -9.06 6.89
C VAL A 43 -0.42 -10.51 7.04
N GLU A 44 -1.60 -10.81 6.51
CA GLU A 44 -2.31 -12.07 6.74
C GLU A 44 -1.84 -13.17 5.80
N GLU A 45 -1.65 -12.86 4.51
CA GLU A 45 -1.26 -13.84 3.50
C GLU A 45 0.26 -13.95 3.38
N ASP A 46 0.95 -12.81 3.23
CA ASP A 46 2.41 -12.78 3.05
C ASP A 46 3.18 -12.85 4.38
N GLY A 47 2.48 -12.74 5.51
CA GLY A 47 3.07 -12.88 6.84
C GLY A 47 4.08 -11.80 7.22
N ARG A 48 4.09 -10.64 6.53
CA ARG A 48 5.08 -9.58 6.76
C ARG A 48 4.95 -9.01 8.17
N LYS A 49 6.07 -8.93 8.89
CA LYS A 49 6.11 -8.48 10.30
C LYS A 49 6.74 -7.11 10.50
N LYS A 50 7.56 -6.66 9.55
CA LYS A 50 8.18 -5.33 9.56
C LYS A 50 7.77 -4.62 8.30
N ILE A 51 6.85 -3.66 8.45
CA ILE A 51 6.29 -2.92 7.33
C ILE A 51 6.53 -1.44 7.57
N ILE A 52 7.12 -0.76 6.60
CA ILE A 52 7.17 0.70 6.51
C ILE A 52 6.08 1.12 5.54
N LEU A 53 5.20 2.01 6.00
CA LEU A 53 4.23 2.69 5.16
C LEU A 53 4.86 4.01 4.69
N ASP A 54 5.19 4.09 3.40
CA ASP A 54 5.89 5.23 2.83
C ASP A 54 4.91 6.20 2.15
N PHE A 55 4.64 7.29 2.85
CA PHE A 55 3.76 8.38 2.44
C PHE A 55 4.49 9.51 1.67
N SER A 56 5.74 9.31 1.23
CA SER A 56 6.54 10.38 0.62
C SER A 56 5.88 11.06 -0.60
N ASN A 57 4.99 10.35 -1.30
CA ASN A 57 4.22 10.89 -2.42
C ASN A 57 2.84 11.46 -2.05
N VAL A 58 2.38 11.28 -0.81
CA VAL A 58 1.03 11.63 -0.37
C VAL A 58 0.98 13.09 0.06
N GLU A 59 0.18 13.89 -0.65
CA GLU A 59 -0.05 15.30 -0.35
C GLU A 59 -1.22 15.49 0.63
N TYR A 60 -2.23 14.61 0.57
CA TYR A 60 -3.44 14.66 1.41
C TYR A 60 -3.99 13.25 1.72
N LEU A 61 -4.29 13.02 3.00
CA LEU A 61 -4.90 11.80 3.56
C LEU A 61 -6.20 12.17 4.29
#